data_AF-A0A354X662-F1
#
_entry.id   AF-A0A354X662-F1
#
_cell.length_a   1.000
_cell.length_b   1.000
_cell.length_c   1.000
_cell.angle_alpha   90.00
_cell.angle_beta   90.00
_cell.angle_gamma   90.00
#
_symmetry.space_group_name_H-M   'P 1'
#
loop_
_entity.id
_entity.type
_entity.pdbx_description
1 polymer ?
#
loop_
_entity_poly.entity_id
_entity_poly.type
_entity_poly.pdbx_seq_one_letter_code
_entity_poly.pdbx_strand_id
1 'polypeptide(L)'
;YLYMGRSEALLGLGFSISNIGTKISYDGNNTSMFLPTNLRLGASLAYPLSDKNTLSISFDVNKLLVPTPQLPKEEETSEEAQKRIDDYYNISSIAGIFKSFGDAPGGFKEEMQEVM
;
A
#
# COMPACT_ATOMS: atom_id res chain seq x y z
N TYR A 1 -16.60 -3.27 22.02
CA TYR A 1 -16.34 -4.37 22.96
C TYR A 1 -16.80 -5.67 22.33
N LEU A 2 -15.87 -6.59 22.07
CA LEU A 2 -16.19 -7.93 21.54
C LEU A 2 -16.12 -8.91 22.72
N TYR A 3 -17.25 -9.44 23.16
CA TYR A 3 -17.29 -10.40 24.27
C TYR A 3 -17.01 -11.81 23.74
N MET A 4 -15.82 -12.36 24.04
CA MET A 4 -15.51 -13.78 23.92
C MET A 4 -15.36 -14.38 25.32
N GLY A 5 -16.46 -14.89 25.90
CA GLY A 5 -16.44 -15.60 27.18
C GLY A 5 -16.40 -14.70 28.44
N ARG A 6 -15.63 -15.11 29.46
CA ARG A 6 -15.51 -14.48 30.80
C ARG A 6 -14.27 -13.60 30.99
N SER A 7 -13.45 -13.41 29.96
CA SER A 7 -12.20 -12.63 30.04
C SER A 7 -12.22 -11.49 29.00
N GLU A 8 -11.82 -10.30 29.43
CA GLU A 8 -11.79 -9.11 28.57
C GLU A 8 -10.57 -9.18 27.64
N ALA A 9 -10.82 -9.52 26.37
CA ALA A 9 -9.77 -9.46 25.34
C ALA A 9 -9.59 -8.01 24.87
N LEU A 10 -8.34 -7.53 24.90
CA LEU A 10 -7.94 -6.22 24.42
C LEU A 10 -7.71 -6.29 22.91
N LEU A 11 -8.61 -5.68 22.15
CA LEU A 11 -8.46 -5.52 20.70
C LEU A 11 -7.77 -4.18 20.41
N GLY A 12 -6.59 -4.23 19.81
CA GLY A 12 -5.89 -3.09 19.22
C GLY A 12 -6.07 -3.09 17.70
N LEU A 13 -6.40 -1.95 17.14
CA LEU A 13 -6.34 -1.71 15.69
C LEU A 13 -5.50 -0.44 15.48
N GLY A 14 -4.60 -0.48 14.50
CA GLY A 14 -3.71 0.62 14.18
C GLY A 14 -3.45 0.70 12.69
N PHE A 15 -3.23 1.92 12.20
CA PHE A 15 -2.68 2.12 10.87
C PHE A 15 -1.61 3.21 10.91
N SER A 16 -0.68 3.15 9.97
CA SER A 16 0.34 4.15 9.77
C SER A 16 0.57 4.33 8.28
N ILE A 17 0.59 5.57 7.83
CA ILE A 17 1.04 5.92 6.48
C ILE A 17 2.31 6.73 6.61
N SER A 18 3.39 6.24 6.00
CA SER A 18 4.68 6.92 5.99
C SER A 18 5.09 7.29 4.58
N ASN A 19 6.06 8.21 4.47
CA ASN A 19 6.66 8.61 3.21
C ASN A 19 5.67 9.31 2.23
N ILE A 20 4.67 10.00 2.77
CA ILE A 20 3.80 10.88 1.98
C ILE A 20 4.61 12.12 1.58
N GLY A 21 4.77 12.34 0.28
CA GLY A 21 5.54 13.47 -0.25
C GLY A 21 5.24 13.79 -1.70
N THR A 22 5.88 14.83 -2.21
CA THR A 22 5.91 15.15 -3.64
C THR A 22 6.80 14.17 -4.39
N LYS A 23 6.60 14.07 -5.70
CA LYS A 23 7.53 13.33 -6.57
C LYS A 23 8.92 13.98 -6.56
N ILE A 24 9.96 13.16 -6.72
CA ILE A 24 11.34 13.62 -6.84
C ILE A 24 11.73 13.57 -8.31
N SER A 25 12.30 14.66 -8.84
CA SER A 25 12.91 14.70 -10.16
C SER A 25 14.43 14.73 -10.01
N TYR A 26 15.12 13.86 -10.73
CA TYR A 26 16.59 13.78 -10.75
C TYR A 26 17.21 14.43 -12.00
N ASP A 27 16.38 14.87 -12.95
CA ASP A 27 16.78 15.30 -14.29
C ASP A 27 16.28 16.70 -14.66
N GLY A 28 16.04 17.56 -13.67
CA GLY A 28 15.63 18.94 -13.92
C GLY A 28 14.18 19.09 -14.37
N ASN A 29 13.29 18.28 -13.79
CA ASN A 29 11.83 18.30 -13.97
C ASN A 29 11.32 17.64 -15.25
N ASN A 30 12.14 16.81 -15.91
CA ASN A 30 11.77 16.11 -17.13
C ASN A 30 11.09 14.77 -16.84
N THR A 31 11.54 14.07 -15.79
CA THR A 31 10.87 12.89 -15.22
C THR A 31 10.72 13.05 -13.72
N SER A 32 9.59 12.56 -13.20
CA SER A 32 9.28 12.64 -11.77
C SER A 32 8.95 11.25 -11.22
N MET A 33 9.66 10.85 -10.18
CA MET A 33 9.56 9.54 -9.54
C MET A 33 8.75 9.64 -8.24
N PHE A 34 7.94 8.63 -7.95
CA PHE A 34 7.17 8.57 -6.72
C PHE A 34 8.08 8.31 -5.51
N LEU A 35 7.85 9.05 -4.42
CA LEU A 35 8.40 8.69 -3.12
C LEU A 35 7.66 7.42 -2.64
N PRO A 36 8.36 6.36 -2.21
CA PRO A 36 7.73 5.10 -1.86
C PRO A 36 6.87 5.27 -0.61
N THR A 37 5.59 5.56 -0.81
CA THR A 37 4.60 5.71 0.26
C THR A 37 4.29 4.32 0.80
N ASN A 38 4.30 4.15 2.11
CA ASN A 38 4.08 2.86 2.76
C ASN A 38 2.86 2.94 3.67
N LEU A 39 1.95 1.97 3.55
CA LEU A 39 0.82 1.78 4.44
C LEU A 39 1.06 0.53 5.28
N ARG A 40 1.04 0.71 6.60
CA ARG A 40 1.02 -0.38 7.57
C ARG A 40 -0.34 -0.42 8.27
N LEU A 41 -0.97 -1.59 8.27
CA LEU A 41 -2.18 -1.88 9.02
C LEU A 41 -1.86 -2.96 10.05
N GLY A 42 -2.17 -2.71 11.32
CA GLY A 42 -1.90 -3.63 12.42
C GLY A 42 -3.17 -3.92 13.20
N ALA A 43 -3.36 -5.18 13.58
CA ALA A 43 -4.40 -5.64 14.48
C ALA A 43 -3.78 -6.50 15.57
N SER A 44 -4.13 -6.27 16.83
CA SER A 44 -3.66 -7.08 17.95
C SER A 44 -4.82 -7.52 18.83
N LEU A 45 -4.72 -8.73 19.34
CA LEU A 45 -5.65 -9.30 20.29
C LEU A 45 -4.84 -9.81 21.48
N ALA A 46 -4.97 -9.12 22.61
CA ALA A 46 -4.34 -9.50 23.87
C ALA A 46 -5.38 -10.14 24.80
N TYR A 47 -5.14 -11.39 25.15
CA TYR A 47 -5.96 -12.18 26.07
C TYR A 47 -5.22 -12.37 27.41
N PRO A 48 -5.74 -11.82 28.52
CA PRO A 48 -5.16 -12.05 29.84
C PRO A 48 -5.47 -13.48 30.29
N LEU A 49 -4.43 -14.29 30.49
CA LEU A 49 -4.53 -15.66 31.01
C LEU A 49 -4.63 -15.67 32.54
N SER A 50 -3.99 -14.71 33.21
CA SER A 50 -3.98 -14.52 34.66
C SER A 50 -3.54 -13.09 35.00
N ASP A 51 -3.62 -12.67 36.27
CA ASP A 51 -3.30 -11.31 36.76
C ASP A 51 -1.88 -10.83 36.40
N LYS A 52 -0.98 -11.77 36.05
CA LYS A 52 0.42 -11.48 35.69
C LYS A 52 0.82 -11.92 34.29
N ASN A 53 -0.05 -12.60 33.54
CA ASN A 53 0.31 -13.18 32.24
C ASN A 53 -0.75 -12.85 31.17
N THR A 54 -0.30 -12.23 30.09
CA THR A 54 -1.15 -11.87 28.94
C THR A 54 -0.56 -12.47 27.66
N LEU A 55 -1.37 -13.22 26.92
CA LEU A 55 -1.02 -13.73 25.60
C LEU A 55 -1.51 -12.74 24.55
N SER A 56 -0.62 -12.18 23.74
CA SER A 56 -0.99 -11.29 22.63
C SER A 56 -0.71 -11.94 21.28
N ILE A 57 -1.67 -11.86 20.38
CA ILE A 57 -1.52 -12.21 18.97
C ILE A 57 -1.64 -10.93 18.18
N SER A 58 -0.65 -10.63 17.35
CA SER A 58 -0.65 -9.44 16.49
C SER A 58 -0.50 -9.87 15.04
N PHE A 59 -1.19 -9.16 14.17
CA PHE A 59 -1.15 -9.32 12.72
C PHE A 59 -0.90 -7.94 12.12
N ASP A 60 0.17 -7.84 11.34
CA ASP A 60 0.55 -6.62 10.64
C ASP A 60 0.60 -6.91 9.15
N VAL A 61 0.13 -5.95 8.37
CA VAL A 61 0.07 -5.97 6.91
C VAL A 61 0.76 -4.71 6.42
N ASN A 62 1.70 -4.86 5.50
CA ASN A 62 2.42 -3.76 4.89
C ASN A 62 2.14 -3.72 3.38
N LYS A 63 1.72 -2.56 2.86
CA LYS A 63 1.50 -2.34 1.43
C LYS A 63 2.26 -1.09 0.97
N LEU A 64 2.92 -1.20 -0.18
CA LEU A 64 3.45 -0.03 -0.88
C LEU A 64 2.32 0.66 -1.65
N LEU A 65 2.16 1.96 -1.42
CA LEU A 65 1.16 2.80 -2.06
C LEU A 65 1.76 3.55 -3.25
N VAL A 66 2.43 2.81 -4.13
CA VAL A 66 3.14 3.34 -5.30
C VAL A 66 2.47 2.78 -6.55
N PRO A 67 2.11 3.62 -7.53
CA PRO A 67 1.50 3.13 -8.75
C PRO A 67 2.38 2.17 -9.53
N THR A 68 1.81 1.06 -10.00
CA THR A 68 2.51 0.12 -10.86
C THR A 68 2.52 0.63 -12.31
N PRO A 69 3.70 0.74 -12.96
CA PRO A 69 3.78 1.12 -14.36
C PRO A 69 3.02 0.12 -15.25
N GLN A 70 2.22 0.64 -16.18
CA GLN A 70 1.48 -0.22 -17.11
C GLN A 70 2.45 -0.91 -18.09
N LEU A 71 2.31 -2.24 -18.21
CA LEU A 71 3.07 -3.06 -19.14
C LEU A 71 2.75 -2.68 -20.61
N PRO A 72 3.71 -2.79 -21.54
CA PRO A 72 3.46 -2.61 -22.97
C PRO A 72 2.42 -3.61 -23.46
N LYS A 73 1.55 -3.18 -24.38
CA LYS A 73 0.59 -4.08 -25.05
C LYS A 73 1.21 -4.68 -26.31
N GLU A 74 0.90 -5.94 -26.59
CA GLU A 74 1.20 -6.52 -27.91
C GLU A 74 0.41 -5.71 -28.95
N GLU A 75 1.10 -5.21 -29.99
CA GLU A 75 0.60 -4.28 -31.02
C GLU A 75 0.49 -2.78 -30.64
N GLU A 76 1.17 -2.32 -29.58
CA GLU A 76 1.26 -0.89 -29.25
C GLU A 76 2.03 -0.08 -30.32
N THR A 77 1.41 0.97 -30.88
CA THR A 77 2.10 1.93 -31.75
C THR A 77 3.06 2.81 -30.94
N SER A 78 4.07 3.40 -31.59
CA SER A 78 5.03 4.30 -30.89
C SER A 78 4.34 5.50 -30.22
N GLU A 79 3.21 5.95 -30.77
CA GLU A 79 2.40 7.04 -30.20
C GLU A 79 1.65 6.60 -28.94
N GLU A 80 1.10 5.39 -28.92
CA GLU A 80 0.44 4.81 -27.75
C GLU A 80 1.44 4.53 -26.62
N ALA A 81 2.63 4.05 -26.96
CA ALA A 81 3.73 3.86 -26.01
C ALA A 81 4.13 5.15 -25.32
N GLN A 82 4.28 6.24 -26.08
CA GLN A 82 4.61 7.54 -25.51
C GLN A 82 3.48 8.06 -24.62
N LYS A 83 2.23 7.94 -25.07
CA LYS A 83 1.07 8.37 -24.29
C LYS A 83 0.96 7.63 -22.95
N ARG A 84 1.22 6.32 -22.92
CA ARG A 84 1.23 5.52 -21.68
C ARG A 84 2.31 6.00 -20.69
N ILE A 85 3.49 6.33 -21.20
CA ILE A 85 4.60 6.85 -20.39
C ILE A 85 4.23 8.22 -19.82
N ASP A 86 3.72 9.11 -20.66
CA ASP A 86 3.32 10.46 -20.26
C ASP A 86 2.17 10.43 -19.23
N ASP A 87 1.18 9.56 -19.43
CA ASP A 87 0.07 9.34 -18.51
C ASP A 87 0.59 8.89 -17.13
N TYR A 88 1.59 8.00 -17.09
CA TYR A 88 2.20 7.56 -15.83
C TYR A 88 2.93 8.71 -15.10
N TYR A 89 3.69 9.53 -15.82
CA TYR A 89 4.40 10.66 -15.22
C TYR A 89 3.46 11.78 -14.77
N ASN A 90 2.32 11.98 -15.43
CA ASN A 90 1.32 13.00 -15.10
C ASN A 90 0.47 12.67 -13.87
N ILE A 91 0.47 11.43 -13.37
CA ILE A 91 -0.28 11.07 -12.14
C ILE A 91 0.28 11.87 -10.95
N SER A 92 -0.55 12.63 -10.24
CA SER A 92 -0.09 13.36 -9.04
C SER A 92 0.30 12.39 -7.91
N SER A 93 1.16 12.79 -6.97
CA SER A 93 1.62 11.91 -5.88
C SER A 93 0.46 11.35 -5.02
N ILE A 94 -0.52 12.18 -4.69
CA ILE A 94 -1.73 11.76 -3.96
C ILE A 94 -2.61 10.84 -4.81
N ALA A 95 -2.79 11.19 -6.09
CA ALA A 95 -3.55 10.35 -7.02
C ALA A 95 -2.88 8.98 -7.19
N GLY A 96 -1.55 8.93 -7.15
CA GLY A 96 -0.78 7.69 -7.20
C GLY A 96 -1.05 6.78 -6.01
N ILE A 97 -1.16 7.34 -4.80
CA ILE A 97 -1.54 6.58 -3.60
C ILE A 97 -2.88 5.88 -3.80
N PHE A 98 -3.92 6.59 -4.26
CA PHE A 98 -5.23 5.97 -4.48
C PHE A 98 -5.25 5.00 -5.67
N LYS A 99 -4.46 5.28 -6.71
CA LYS A 99 -4.35 4.44 -7.90
C LYS A 99 -3.70 3.09 -7.58
N SER A 100 -2.70 3.07 -6.69
CA SER A 100 -1.96 1.86 -6.26
C SER A 100 -2.78 0.80 -5.52
N PHE A 101 -4.06 1.04 -5.24
CA PHE A 101 -4.94 0.04 -4.63
C PHE A 101 -5.62 -0.88 -5.65
N GLY A 102 -5.50 -0.59 -6.95
CA GLY A 102 -6.14 -1.37 -8.00
C GLY A 102 -5.56 -1.14 -9.37
N ASP A 103 -4.26 -0.84 -9.45
CA ASP A 103 -3.56 -0.64 -10.73
C ASP A 103 -2.67 -1.80 -11.14
N ALA A 104 -2.52 -2.83 -10.30
CA ALA A 104 -1.77 -4.02 -10.66
C ALA A 104 -2.39 -4.71 -11.91
N PRO A 105 -1.62 -4.85 -13.00
CA PRO A 105 -2.08 -5.47 -14.25
C PRO A 105 -2.60 -6.91 -14.09
N GLY A 106 -2.10 -7.65 -13.11
CA GLY A 106 -2.48 -9.00 -12.69
C GLY A 106 -3.61 -9.05 -11.66
N GLY A 107 -4.22 -7.91 -11.34
CA GLY A 107 -5.36 -7.78 -10.44
C GLY A 107 -5.03 -8.09 -8.97
N PHE A 108 -6.05 -8.48 -8.19
CA PHE A 108 -5.93 -8.71 -6.74
C PHE A 108 -4.83 -9.72 -6.35
N LYS A 109 -4.47 -10.65 -7.25
CA LYS A 109 -3.40 -11.61 -6.99
C LYS A 109 -2.02 -10.95 -6.95
N GLU A 110 -1.76 -10.01 -7.84
CA GLU A 110 -0.51 -9.24 -7.86
C GLU A 110 -0.51 -8.20 -6.73
N GLU A 111 -1.63 -7.52 -6.50
CA GLU A 111 -1.81 -6.62 -5.34
C GLU A 111 -1.54 -7.33 -4.01
N MET A 112 -1.93 -8.61 -3.87
CA MET A 112 -1.67 -9.43 -2.69
C MET A 112 -0.23 -9.96 -2.60
N GLN A 113 0.50 -10.04 -3.71
CA GLN A 113 1.94 -10.35 -3.72
C GLN A 113 2.78 -9.13 -3.32
N GLU A 114 2.25 -7.92 -3.54
CA GLU A 114 2.86 -6.67 -3.10
C GLU A 114 2.60 -6.36 -1.61
N VAL A 115 1.70 -7.13 -0.98
CA VAL A 115 1.41 -7.04 0.45
C VAL A 115 2.34 -7.99 1.20
N MET A 116 3.10 -7.46 2.15
CA MET A 116 4.07 -8.18 3.00
C MET A 116 3.66 -8.23 4.46
#